data_AF-A0A2M8KDG6-F1
#
_entry.id   AF-A0A2M8KDG6-F1
#
_cell.length_a   1.000
_cell.length_b   1.000
_cell.length_c   1.000
_cell.angle_alpha   90.00
_cell.angle_beta   90.00
_cell.angle_gamma   90.00
#
_symmetry.space_group_name_H-M   'P 1'
#
loop_
_entity.id
_entity.type
_entity.pdbx_description
1 polymer ?
#
loop_
_entity_poly.entity_id
_entity_poly.type
_entity_poly.pdbx_seq_one_letter_code
_entity_poly.pdbx_strand_id
1 'polypeptide(L)'
;MNNRSTRLRQFTLGLGDITLLYVSLLATLFLRYGEISSHLINSHFLPFTILFVVWLIIYYSQGFYDLSLAKNNIDFWSSLLKATIINIAIGVAF
;
A
#
# COMPACT_ATOMS: atom_id res chain seq x y z
N MET A 1 26.51 7.04 -3.71
CA MET A 1 25.36 7.75 -3.12
C MET A 1 25.44 7.62 -1.61
N ASN A 2 25.16 8.69 -0.86
CA ASN A 2 25.34 8.72 0.60
C ASN A 2 24.24 7.86 1.28
N ASN A 3 24.61 6.91 2.15
CA ASN A 3 23.67 5.93 2.74
C ASN A 3 22.48 6.56 3.50
N ARG A 4 22.57 7.83 3.90
CA ARG A 4 21.47 8.57 4.55
C ARG A 4 20.37 8.97 3.56
N SER A 5 20.71 9.40 2.34
CA SER A 5 19.71 9.85 1.36
C SER A 5 18.88 8.68 0.82
N THR A 6 19.49 7.49 0.72
CA THR A 6 18.79 6.25 0.37
C THR A 6 17.71 5.93 1.41
N ARG A 7 18.05 5.87 2.71
CA ARG A 7 17.07 5.55 3.76
C ARG A 7 15.91 6.54 3.82
N LEU A 8 16.19 7.84 3.64
CA LEU A 8 15.14 8.86 3.64
C LEU A 8 14.15 8.62 2.50
N ARG A 9 14.63 8.28 1.30
CA ARG A 9 13.77 7.97 0.15
C ARG A 9 12.96 6.69 0.38
N GLN A 10 13.53 5.64 1.00
CA GLN A 10 12.79 4.42 1.35
C GLN A 10 11.67 4.72 2.34
N PHE A 11 11.97 5.56 3.34
CA PHE A 11 10.98 6.00 4.31
C PHE A 11 9.87 6.82 3.65
N THR A 12 10.22 7.76 2.75
CA THR A 12 9.23 8.52 1.98
C THR A 12 8.33 7.62 1.13
N LEU A 13 8.87 6.56 0.52
CA LEU A 13 8.07 5.59 -0.24
C LEU A 13 7.08 4.86 0.67
N GLY A 14 7.54 4.28 1.77
CA GLY A 14 6.65 3.60 2.72
C GLY A 14 5.59 4.52 3.33
N LEU A 15 5.97 5.76 3.67
CA LEU A 15 5.01 6.75 4.17
C LEU A 15 3.99 7.15 3.11
N GLY A 16 4.43 7.28 1.85
CA GLY A 16 3.56 7.53 0.71
C GLY A 16 2.53 6.43 0.52
N ASP A 17 2.96 5.16 0.56
CA ASP A 17 2.06 4.00 0.45
C ASP A 17 1.03 3.98 1.57
N ILE A 18 1.47 4.16 2.83
CA ILE A 18 0.57 4.20 3.99
C ILE A 18 -0.47 5.32 3.81
N THR A 19 -0.03 6.52 3.43
CA THR A 19 -0.92 7.65 3.19
C THR A 19 -1.94 7.33 2.10
N LEU A 20 -1.49 6.75 0.99
CA LEU A 20 -2.35 6.40 -0.14
C LEU A 20 -3.36 5.31 0.24
N LEU A 21 -3.00 4.34 1.07
CA LEU A 21 -3.91 3.30 1.55
C LEU A 21 -5.02 3.89 2.44
N TYR A 22 -4.69 4.79 3.37
CA TYR A 22 -5.72 5.45 4.19
C TYR A 22 -6.57 6.46 3.40
N VAL A 23 -6.00 7.14 2.41
CA VAL A 23 -6.80 7.94 1.45
C VAL A 23 -7.75 7.04 0.66
N SER A 24 -7.28 5.86 0.25
CA SER A 24 -8.11 4.87 -0.45
C SER A 24 -9.25 4.36 0.43
N LEU A 25 -9.03 4.18 1.74
CA LEU A 25 -10.12 3.85 2.68
C LEU A 25 -11.23 4.91 2.65
N LEU A 26 -10.86 6.19 2.77
CA LEU A 26 -11.84 7.28 2.72
C LEU A 26 -12.56 7.33 1.37
N ALA A 27 -11.82 7.13 0.28
CA ALA A 27 -12.40 7.05 -1.06
C ALA A 27 -13.37 5.87 -1.19
N THR A 28 -13.03 4.68 -0.67
CA THR A 28 -13.91 3.51 -0.64
C THR A 28 -15.17 3.79 0.16
N LEU A 29 -15.08 4.41 1.34
CA LEU A 29 -16.25 4.76 2.14
C LEU A 29 -17.16 5.73 1.39
N PHE A 30 -16.58 6.77 0.79
CA PHE A 30 -17.34 7.74 0.01
C PHE A 30 -18.00 7.11 -1.24
N LEU A 31 -17.28 6.29 -2.00
CA LEU A 31 -17.81 5.63 -3.20
C LEU A 31 -18.87 4.58 -2.86
N ARG A 32 -18.72 3.87 -1.74
CA ARG A 32 -19.61 2.78 -1.34
C ARG A 32 -20.87 3.26 -0.62
N TYR A 33 -20.73 4.22 0.28
CA TYR A 33 -21.82 4.68 1.15
C TYR A 33 -22.33 6.08 0.80
N GLY A 34 -21.62 6.83 -0.04
CA GLY A 34 -21.97 8.22 -0.40
C GLY A 34 -21.61 9.25 0.67
N GLU A 35 -21.09 8.82 1.82
CA GLU A 35 -20.73 9.68 2.94
C GLU A 35 -19.49 9.16 3.68
N ILE A 36 -18.87 10.06 4.45
CA ILE A 36 -17.78 9.73 5.35
C ILE A 36 -18.23 10.12 6.75
N SER A 37 -18.72 9.13 7.52
CA SER A 37 -19.14 9.34 8.91
C SER A 37 -18.16 8.69 9.88
N SER A 38 -18.07 9.23 11.10
CA SER A 38 -17.18 8.67 12.14
C SER A 38 -17.53 7.23 12.49
N HIS A 39 -18.81 6.85 12.40
CA HIS A 39 -19.24 5.47 12.63
C HIS A 39 -18.70 4.52 11.54
N LEU A 40 -18.83 4.92 10.26
CA LEU A 40 -18.30 4.14 9.13
C LEU A 40 -16.77 4.03 9.18
N ILE A 41 -16.08 5.12 9.51
CA ILE A 41 -14.62 5.07 9.68
C ILE A 41 -14.26 4.09 10.80
N ASN A 42 -14.86 4.21 11.98
CA ASN A 42 -14.52 3.33 13.11
C ASN A 42 -14.80 1.85 12.83
N SER A 43 -15.88 1.53 12.10
CA SER A 43 -16.22 0.14 11.78
C SER A 43 -15.32 -0.47 10.68
N HIS A 44 -14.76 0.35 9.79
CA HIS A 44 -13.91 -0.12 8.69
C HIS A 44 -12.41 0.11 8.94
N PHE A 45 -12.04 0.90 9.93
CA PHE A 45 -10.64 1.23 10.23
C PHE A 45 -9.84 -0.03 10.55
N LEU A 46 -10.25 -0.80 11.57
CA LEU A 46 -9.49 -1.97 12.00
C LEU A 46 -9.38 -3.05 10.91
N PRO A 47 -10.47 -3.47 10.22
CA PRO A 47 -10.37 -4.45 9.15
C PRO A 47 -9.44 -4.00 8.01
N PHE A 48 -9.55 -2.75 7.56
CA PHE A 48 -8.68 -2.24 6.49
C PHE A 48 -7.25 -2.05 6.95
N THR A 49 -6.99 -1.65 8.19
CA THR A 49 -5.63 -1.57 8.73
C THR A 49 -4.94 -2.93 8.71
N ILE A 50 -5.66 -4.01 9.07
CA ILE A 50 -5.12 -5.38 8.98
C ILE A 50 -4.77 -5.71 7.52
N LEU A 51 -5.68 -5.43 6.59
CA LEU A 51 -5.47 -5.65 5.16
C LEU A 51 -4.25 -4.87 4.63
N PHE A 52 -4.13 -3.60 5.01
CA PHE A 52 -3.03 -2.72 4.64
C PHE A 52 -1.68 -3.24 5.15
N VAL A 53 -1.63 -3.75 6.38
CA VAL A 53 -0.41 -4.36 6.94
C VAL A 53 0.01 -5.57 6.10
N VAL A 54 -0.94 -6.43 5.72
CA VAL A 54 -0.64 -7.58 4.85
C VAL A 54 -0.10 -7.13 3.49
N TRP A 55 -0.71 -6.11 2.88
CA TRP A 55 -0.25 -5.57 1.60
C TRP A 55 1.14 -4.96 1.68
N LEU A 56 1.44 -4.21 2.74
CA LEU A 56 2.76 -3.64 2.98
C LEU A 56 3.83 -4.73 3.19
N ILE A 57 3.50 -5.83 3.88
CA ILE A 57 4.40 -6.99 4.01
C ILE A 57 4.70 -7.59 2.64
N ILE A 58 3.69 -7.75 1.79
CA ILE A 58 3.87 -8.27 0.42
C ILE A 58 4.77 -7.32 -0.38
N TYR A 59 4.51 -6.01 -0.35
CA TYR A 59 5.36 -5.05 -1.05
C TYR A 59 6.80 -5.04 -0.52
N TYR A 60 6.97 -5.17 0.79
CA TYR A 60 8.28 -5.29 1.41
C TYR A 60 9.02 -6.56 0.96
N SER A 61 8.33 -7.70 0.93
CA SER A 61 8.92 -8.98 0.51
C SER A 61 9.37 -8.99 -0.96
N GLN A 62 8.71 -8.20 -1.80
CA GLN A 62 9.05 -8.03 -3.22
C GLN A 62 10.12 -6.95 -3.47
N GLY A 63 10.63 -6.33 -2.39
CA GLY A 63 11.72 -5.35 -2.50
C GLY A 63 11.28 -3.99 -3.06
N PHE A 64 9.99 -3.62 -3.01
CA PHE A 64 9.53 -2.31 -3.51
C PHE A 64 10.14 -1.11 -2.79
N TYR A 65 10.64 -1.31 -1.58
CA TYR A 65 11.36 -0.30 -0.82
C TYR A 65 12.87 -0.32 -1.10
N ASP A 66 13.38 -1.21 -1.95
CA ASP A 66 14.77 -1.17 -2.39
C ASP A 66 14.93 -0.22 -3.59
N LEU A 67 15.58 0.92 -3.35
CA LEU A 67 15.83 1.94 -4.36
C LEU A 67 16.81 1.49 -5.45
N SER A 68 17.54 0.39 -5.24
CA SER A 68 18.38 -0.22 -6.27
C SER A 68 17.54 -0.98 -7.31
N LEU A 69 16.38 -1.49 -6.90
CA LEU A 69 15.40 -2.20 -7.73
C LEU A 69 14.38 -1.25 -8.37
N ALA A 70 14.21 -0.03 -7.84
CA ALA A 70 13.37 1.03 -8.40
C ALA A 70 13.90 1.62 -9.74
N LYS A 71 14.67 0.84 -10.51
CA LYS A 71 14.93 1.15 -11.91
C LYS A 71 13.68 0.77 -12.69
N ASN A 72 13.23 1.65 -13.58
CA ASN A 72 12.09 1.41 -14.46
C ASN A 72 12.41 0.29 -15.47
N ASN A 73 12.45 -0.95 -15.01
CA ASN A 73 12.73 -2.14 -15.81
C ASN A 73 11.49 -3.05 -15.83
N ILE A 74 11.48 -3.98 -16.78
CA ILE A 74 10.39 -4.94 -16.96
C ILE A 74 10.20 -5.82 -15.71
N ASP A 75 11.29 -6.14 -15.00
CA ASP A 75 11.24 -6.97 -13.80
C ASP A 75 10.51 -6.29 -12.63
N PHE A 76 10.67 -4.97 -12.48
CA PHE A 76 9.94 -4.15 -11.51
C PHE A 76 8.44 -4.21 -11.79
N TRP A 77 8.03 -3.95 -13.03
CA TRP A 77 6.61 -3.99 -13.41
C TRP A 77 6.01 -5.39 -13.28
N SER A 78 6.77 -6.44 -13.62
CA SER A 78 6.35 -7.83 -13.44
C SER A 78 6.12 -8.15 -11.96
N SER A 79 7.05 -7.76 -11.09
CA SER A 79 6.93 -7.96 -9.65
C SER A 79 5.77 -7.15 -9.07
N LEU A 80 5.53 -5.94 -9.60
CA LEU A 80 4.47 -5.04 -9.13
C LEU A 80 3.11 -5.61 -9.46
N LEU A 81 2.93 -6.09 -10.69
CA LEU A 81 1.69 -6.74 -11.11
C LEU A 81 1.43 -7.99 -10.29
N LYS A 82 2.45 -8.84 -10.06
CA LYS A 82 2.29 -10.05 -9.22
C LYS A 82 1.87 -9.69 -7.80
N ALA A 83 2.56 -8.76 -7.15
CA ALA A 83 2.23 -8.31 -5.80
C ALA A 83 0.82 -7.73 -5.72
N THR A 84 0.44 -6.92 -6.71
CA THR A 84 -0.87 -6.28 -6.80
C THR A 84 -1.98 -7.31 -7.00
N ILE A 85 -1.78 -8.31 -7.86
CA ILE A 85 -2.76 -9.40 -8.06
C ILE A 85 -2.98 -10.18 -6.76
N ILE A 86 -1.90 -10.49 -6.03
CA ILE A 86 -2.01 -11.16 -4.72
C ILE A 86 -2.77 -10.28 -3.73
N ASN A 87 -2.44 -8.99 -3.65
CA ASN A 87 -3.12 -8.03 -2.78
C ASN A 87 -4.61 -7.92 -3.11
N ILE A 88 -4.97 -7.85 -4.40
CA ILE A 88 -6.36 -7.85 -4.86
C ILE A 88 -7.06 -9.14 -4.44
N ALA A 89 -6.45 -10.30 -4.65
CA ALA A 89 -7.05 -11.59 -4.27
C ALA A 89 -7.32 -11.66 -2.76
N ILE A 90 -6.37 -11.21 -1.94
CA ILE A 90 -6.54 -11.12 -0.48
C ILE A 90 -7.65 -10.13 -0.13
N GLY A 91 -7.67 -8.96 -0.76
CA GLY A 91 -8.69 -7.93 -0.50
C GLY A 91 -10.10 -8.33 -0.91
N VAL A 92 -10.26 -9.18 -1.93
CA VAL A 92 -11.57 -9.73 -2.33
C VAL A 92 -12.04 -10.82 -1.35
N ALA A 93 -11.11 -11.55 -0.74
CA ALA A 93 -11.42 -12.62 0.21
C ALA A 93 -11.74 -12.14 1.62
N PHE A 94 -11.41 -10.88 1.94
CA PHE A 94 -11.55 -10.26 3.25
C PHE A 94 -12.84 -9.44 3.36
#